data_AF-A0A1G2BVT9-F1
#
_entry.id   AF-A0A1G2BVT9-F1
#
_cell.length_a   1.000
_cell.length_b   1.000
_cell.length_c   1.000
_cell.angle_alpha   90.00
_cell.angle_beta   90.00
_cell.angle_gamma   90.00
#
_symmetry.space_group_name_H-M   'P 1'
#
loop_
_entity.id
_entity.type
_entity.pdbx_description
1 polymer ?
#
loop_
_entity_poly.entity_id
_entity_poly.type
_entity_poly.pdbx_seq_one_letter_code
_entity_poly.pdbx_strand_id
1 'polypeptide(L)'
;MFKKIFYNKGGFTFLELMIVIAVTVIITSVFVVSTRETVRDQVDTSTNQLLSDIRYARGLATSRVTYNFGGALGTVYPPGGYGVHFTDGDYRYTVFADNGSGGGFSLLAGDKIIKTGTLKNTSLDLEDYNQTVALAKYFTFQAENEVVTNFVSDSQGKYKMSVTYNPGTGGEGYRGIITLGEQAADGSVFVSLGIGSIGYTPTCSTQNQACDGSQPCCFGQGTCTASICTIPPTNPPQTSCFPAGTTVLMADYSYKNIESIQVGDYVVSYDEVSQKEVAAKVLELASPVREHMCELIFVDASLKLTDEHPVYTQAGWKSINPEKTIAENDEVVVTQLTLGDQIFFREAVYKELIKINCWQEEIQTYNLKEVENYNTFFADDVLVHNASAPSCGGSTDPVGGIF
;
A
#
# COMPACT_ATOMS: atom_id res chain seq x y z
N MET A 1 -69.22 32.60 -31.13
CA MET A 1 -69.39 31.45 -30.21
C MET A 1 -68.00 30.87 -29.94
N PHE A 2 -67.22 31.51 -29.07
CA PHE A 2 -65.84 31.08 -28.74
C PHE A 2 -65.88 30.14 -27.53
N LYS A 3 -65.41 28.91 -27.78
CA LYS A 3 -65.46 27.75 -26.90
C LYS A 3 -64.53 27.98 -25.69
N LYS A 4 -65.11 28.05 -24.49
CA LYS A 4 -64.39 27.94 -23.22
C LYS A 4 -63.65 26.60 -23.17
N ILE A 5 -62.33 26.63 -23.25
CA ILE A 5 -61.47 25.53 -22.81
C ILE A 5 -60.90 25.98 -21.46
N PHE A 6 -61.61 25.65 -20.39
CA PHE A 6 -61.04 25.74 -19.05
C PHE A 6 -60.00 24.63 -18.92
N TYR A 7 -58.74 25.03 -18.80
CA TYR A 7 -57.63 24.18 -18.40
C TYR A 7 -57.98 23.45 -17.10
N ASN A 8 -57.87 22.12 -17.13
CA ASN A 8 -58.00 21.29 -15.95
C ASN A 8 -56.81 21.61 -15.03
N LYS A 9 -57.03 22.40 -13.97
CA LYS A 9 -56.05 22.56 -12.90
C LYS A 9 -56.07 21.26 -12.10
N GLY A 10 -55.19 20.32 -12.48
CA GLY A 10 -54.89 19.14 -11.66
C GLY A 10 -54.33 19.59 -10.32
N GLY A 11 -55.21 19.78 -9.34
CA GLY A 11 -54.83 19.92 -7.94
C GLY A 11 -54.32 18.56 -7.48
N PHE A 12 -53.14 18.56 -6.86
CA PHE A 12 -52.55 17.37 -6.24
C PHE A 12 -53.60 16.72 -5.34
N THR A 13 -53.94 15.47 -5.59
CA THR A 13 -54.91 14.75 -4.76
C THR A 13 -54.27 14.44 -3.41
N PHE A 14 -55.07 14.42 -2.34
CA PHE A 14 -54.56 14.08 -1.00
C PHE A 14 -53.87 12.71 -0.98
N LEU A 15 -54.34 11.78 -1.83
CA LEU A 15 -53.76 10.46 -2.01
C LEU A 15 -52.35 10.52 -2.62
N GLU A 16 -52.12 11.33 -3.66
CA GLU A 16 -50.79 11.52 -4.26
C GLU A 16 -49.81 12.12 -3.25
N LEU A 17 -50.25 13.08 -2.42
CA LEU A 17 -49.41 13.65 -1.36
C LEU A 17 -49.00 12.59 -0.33
N MET A 18 -49.94 11.76 0.10
CA MET A 18 -49.67 10.67 1.05
C MET A 18 -48.69 9.64 0.47
N ILE A 19 -48.84 9.30 -0.82
CA ILE A 19 -47.94 8.37 -1.51
C ILE A 19 -46.53 8.97 -1.61
N VAL A 20 -46.39 10.24 -1.98
CA VAL A 20 -45.08 10.90 -2.08
C VAL A 20 -44.39 10.95 -0.72
N ILE A 21 -45.12 11.28 0.36
CA ILE A 21 -44.56 11.27 1.71
C ILE A 21 -44.14 9.86 2.11
N ALA A 22 -44.98 8.85 1.88
CA ALA A 22 -44.65 7.46 2.21
C ALA A 22 -43.41 6.97 1.46
N VAL A 23 -43.33 7.23 0.15
CA VAL A 23 -42.17 6.88 -0.68
C VAL A 23 -40.92 7.64 -0.23
N THR A 24 -41.04 8.93 0.10
CA THR A 24 -39.90 9.73 0.58
C THR A 24 -39.38 9.22 1.91
N VAL A 25 -40.25 8.83 2.84
CA VAL A 25 -39.86 8.25 4.14
C VAL A 25 -39.17 6.90 3.96
N ILE A 26 -39.67 6.04 3.05
CA ILE A 26 -39.05 4.75 2.75
C ILE A 26 -37.69 4.95 2.07
N ILE A 27 -37.58 5.85 1.09
CA ILE A 27 -36.31 6.15 0.43
C ILE A 27 -35.31 6.73 1.45
N THR A 28 -35.75 7.65 2.30
CA THR A 28 -34.89 8.26 3.32
C THR A 28 -34.42 7.23 4.35
N SER A 29 -35.29 6.31 4.79
CA SER A 29 -34.90 5.28 5.75
C SER A 29 -33.94 4.25 5.15
N VAL A 30 -34.17 3.82 3.91
CA VAL A 30 -33.25 2.94 3.17
C VAL A 30 -31.90 3.64 2.96
N PHE A 31 -31.91 4.92 2.62
CA PHE A 31 -30.70 5.72 2.42
C PHE A 31 -29.89 5.87 3.72
N VAL A 32 -30.54 6.19 4.85
CA VAL A 32 -29.86 6.34 6.16
C VAL A 32 -29.23 5.03 6.65
N VAL A 33 -29.86 3.88 6.39
CA VAL A 33 -29.27 2.57 6.73
C VAL A 33 -28.08 2.25 5.82
N SER A 34 -28.10 2.71 4.56
CA SER A 34 -27.01 2.55 3.60
C SER A 34 -25.79 3.44 3.87
N THR A 35 -25.90 4.48 4.70
CA THR A 35 -24.81 5.44 4.97
C THR A 35 -24.08 5.19 6.29
N ARG A 36 -24.20 4.01 6.92
CA ARG A 36 -23.30 3.66 8.02
C ARG A 36 -21.89 3.47 7.44
N GLU A 37 -21.04 4.48 7.61
CA GLU A 37 -19.63 4.44 7.21
C GLU A 37 -18.99 3.17 7.80
N THR A 38 -18.44 2.32 6.93
CA THR A 38 -17.64 1.18 7.37
C THR A 38 -16.32 1.68 7.95
N VAL A 39 -15.62 0.84 8.73
CA VAL A 39 -14.32 1.24 9.28
C VAL A 39 -13.31 1.52 8.16
N ARG A 40 -13.42 0.80 7.03
CA ARG A 40 -12.67 1.07 5.80
C ARG A 40 -12.90 2.49 5.29
N ASP A 41 -14.16 2.90 5.16
CA ASP A 41 -14.52 4.24 4.71
C ASP A 41 -13.98 5.33 5.65
N GLN A 42 -13.88 5.04 6.94
CA GLN A 42 -13.28 5.95 7.92
C GLN A 42 -11.76 6.08 7.74
N VAL A 43 -11.05 4.98 7.47
CA VAL A 43 -9.61 5.00 7.15
C VAL A 43 -9.37 5.77 5.86
N ASP A 44 -10.13 5.49 4.80
CA ASP A 44 -10.00 6.17 3.51
C ASP A 44 -10.28 7.67 3.64
N THR A 45 -11.34 8.05 4.34
CA THR A 45 -11.68 9.46 4.56
C THR A 45 -10.60 10.18 5.37
N SER A 46 -10.08 9.53 6.42
CA SER A 46 -9.04 10.11 7.27
C SER A 46 -7.70 10.25 6.53
N THR A 47 -7.36 9.26 5.70
CA THR A 47 -6.17 9.26 4.84
C THR A 47 -6.26 10.37 3.78
N ASN A 48 -7.42 10.52 3.13
CA ASN A 48 -7.66 11.60 2.17
C ASN A 48 -7.61 12.99 2.82
N GLN A 49 -8.17 13.13 4.03
CA GLN A 49 -8.12 14.37 4.79
C GLN A 49 -6.68 14.75 5.12
N LEU A 50 -5.88 13.80 5.61
CA LEU A 50 -4.48 14.02 5.92
C LEU A 50 -3.68 14.41 4.67
N LEU A 51 -3.86 13.73 3.55
CA LEU A 51 -3.21 14.10 2.30
C LEU A 51 -3.60 15.51 1.84
N SER A 52 -4.86 15.89 1.97
CA SER A 52 -5.33 17.23 1.64
C SER A 52 -4.60 18.30 2.46
N ASP A 53 -4.38 18.03 3.75
CA ASP A 53 -3.66 18.94 4.64
C ASP A 53 -2.15 19.00 4.36
N ILE A 54 -1.53 17.88 3.95
CA ILE A 54 -0.15 17.87 3.46
C ILE A 54 -0.04 18.68 2.15
N ARG A 55 -0.98 18.52 1.22
CA ARG A 55 -1.05 19.32 -0.01
C ARG A 55 -1.24 20.81 0.29
N TYR A 56 -2.03 21.14 1.31
CA TYR A 56 -2.18 22.51 1.78
C TYR A 56 -0.87 23.08 2.31
N ALA A 57 -0.13 22.34 3.16
CA ALA A 57 1.19 22.75 3.64
C ALA A 57 2.18 23.01 2.49
N ARG A 58 2.22 22.11 1.50
CA ARG A 58 3.01 22.31 0.28
C ARG A 58 2.59 23.56 -0.49
N GLY A 59 1.29 23.77 -0.65
CA GLY A 59 0.75 24.96 -1.32
C GLY A 59 1.20 26.27 -0.66
N LEU A 60 1.28 26.31 0.68
CA LEU A 60 1.82 27.45 1.43
C LEU A 60 3.32 27.67 1.16
N ALA A 61 4.09 26.58 1.06
CA ALA A 61 5.51 26.66 0.69
C ALA A 61 5.71 27.20 -0.74
N THR A 62 4.97 26.66 -1.72
CA THR A 62 5.06 27.08 -3.13
C THR A 62 4.58 28.52 -3.33
N SER A 63 3.52 28.95 -2.63
CA SER A 63 3.01 30.33 -2.71
C SER A 63 3.80 31.33 -1.86
N ARG A 64 4.84 30.87 -1.14
CA ARG A 64 5.72 31.68 -0.28
C ARG A 64 4.97 32.58 0.70
N VAL A 65 3.95 32.02 1.36
CA VAL A 65 3.21 32.74 2.40
C VAL A 65 4.17 33.16 3.52
N THR A 66 3.89 34.29 4.17
CA THR A 66 4.74 34.84 5.24
C THR A 66 3.95 34.94 6.54
N TYR A 67 4.61 34.68 7.67
CA TYR A 67 4.03 34.79 9.01
C TYR A 67 4.86 35.70 9.90
N ASN A 68 4.22 36.31 10.89
CA ASN A 68 4.91 37.04 11.94
C ASN A 68 5.18 36.09 13.11
N PHE A 69 6.46 35.82 13.36
CA PHE A 69 6.95 34.95 14.43
C PHE A 69 7.31 35.72 15.72
N GLY A 70 6.88 36.97 15.85
CA GLY A 70 7.12 37.80 17.05
C GLY A 70 8.47 38.53 17.07
N GLY A 71 9.24 38.47 15.99
CA GLY A 71 10.52 39.19 15.84
C GLY A 71 10.36 40.62 15.31
N ALA A 72 11.39 41.44 15.45
CA ALA A 72 11.41 42.85 14.99
C ALA A 72 11.27 43.02 13.46
N LEU A 73 11.45 41.94 12.68
CA LEU A 73 11.43 41.92 11.21
C LEU A 73 10.03 41.83 10.59
N GLY A 74 8.95 41.77 11.39
CA GLY A 74 7.58 41.69 10.87
C GLY A 74 7.22 40.32 10.30
N THR A 75 6.44 40.27 9.21
CA THR A 75 6.08 39.02 8.53
C THR A 75 7.22 38.54 7.63
N VAL A 76 7.70 37.33 7.85
CA VAL A 76 8.78 36.71 7.07
C VAL A 76 8.35 35.35 6.55
N TYR A 77 8.95 34.90 5.45
CA TYR A 77 8.82 33.52 5.02
C TYR A 77 9.42 32.61 6.10
N PRO A 78 8.75 31.52 6.52
CA PRO A 78 9.25 30.63 7.55
C PRO A 78 10.63 30.08 7.17
N PRO A 79 11.71 30.35 7.94
CA PRO A 79 13.05 29.90 7.59
C PRO A 79 13.20 28.38 7.52
N GLY A 80 12.45 27.64 8.35
CA GLY A 80 12.41 26.17 8.31
C GLY A 80 11.34 25.59 7.37
N GLY A 81 10.58 26.45 6.70
CA GLY A 81 9.53 26.07 5.75
C GLY A 81 8.18 25.73 6.39
N TYR A 82 7.36 25.01 5.63
CA TYR A 82 6.03 24.54 6.04
C TYR A 82 6.02 23.05 6.15
N GLY A 83 5.38 22.48 7.18
CA GLY A 83 5.35 21.04 7.30
C GLY A 83 4.19 20.50 8.09
N VAL A 84 4.20 19.18 8.21
CA VAL A 84 3.28 18.44 9.07
C VAL A 84 4.10 17.70 10.11
N HIS A 85 3.68 17.85 11.37
CA HIS A 85 4.24 17.18 12.53
C HIS A 85 3.23 16.16 13.05
N PHE A 86 3.70 14.95 13.30
CA PHE A 86 2.96 13.82 13.81
C PHE A 86 3.43 13.53 15.23
N THR A 87 2.48 13.53 16.16
CA THR A 87 2.78 13.19 17.56
C THR A 87 2.67 11.68 17.73
N ASP A 88 3.70 11.08 18.32
CA ASP A 88 3.73 9.64 18.60
C ASP A 88 2.60 9.21 19.55
N GLY A 89 2.01 8.05 19.27
CA GLY A 89 0.88 7.48 20.04
C GLY A 89 -0.39 8.34 20.04
N ASP A 90 -0.51 9.30 19.12
CA ASP A 90 -1.61 10.25 19.08
C ASP A 90 -2.17 10.36 17.65
N TYR A 91 -3.49 10.31 17.54
CA TYR A 91 -4.25 10.42 16.28
C TYR A 91 -4.35 11.89 15.79
N ARG A 92 -3.39 12.72 16.20
CA ARG A 92 -3.33 14.16 15.92
C ARG A 92 -2.08 14.50 15.13
N TYR A 93 -2.30 15.31 14.10
CA TYR A 93 -1.23 15.90 13.31
C TYR A 93 -1.39 17.42 13.30
N THR A 94 -0.27 18.13 13.17
CA THR A 94 -0.24 19.58 13.17
C THR A 94 0.45 20.09 11.92
N VAL A 95 -0.25 20.92 11.16
CA VAL A 95 0.32 21.71 10.07
C VAL A 95 0.89 22.99 10.66
N PHE A 96 2.17 23.22 10.42
CA PHE A 96 2.91 24.31 11.04
C PHE A 96 3.80 25.06 10.05
N ALA A 97 4.18 26.28 10.43
CA ALA A 97 5.23 27.06 9.82
C ALA A 97 6.41 27.09 10.79
N ASP A 98 7.57 26.60 10.35
CA ASP A 98 8.78 26.47 11.14
C ASP A 98 9.56 27.79 11.17
N ASN A 99 9.81 28.30 12.38
CA ASN A 99 10.54 29.54 12.57
C ASN A 99 12.07 29.41 12.32
N GLY A 100 12.55 28.20 12.01
CA GLY A 100 13.96 27.87 11.78
C GLY A 100 14.71 27.36 13.01
N SER A 101 14.04 27.23 14.15
CA SER A 101 14.62 26.74 15.41
C SER A 101 14.20 25.29 15.63
N GLY A 102 15.16 24.37 15.73
CA GLY A 102 14.88 22.97 16.08
C GLY A 102 14.80 21.99 14.91
N GLY A 103 15.05 22.43 13.68
CA GLY A 103 15.23 21.54 12.51
C GLY A 103 13.98 20.71 12.15
N GLY A 104 12.79 21.17 12.53
CA GLY A 104 11.51 20.49 12.29
C GLY A 104 11.18 19.35 13.26
N PHE A 105 12.09 18.94 14.16
CA PHE A 105 11.93 17.76 15.02
C PHE A 105 10.86 17.91 16.11
N SER A 106 10.49 19.13 16.50
CA SER A 106 9.49 19.39 17.52
C SER A 106 8.85 20.75 17.30
N LEU A 107 7.54 20.86 17.55
CA LEU A 107 6.85 22.16 17.58
C LEU A 107 7.40 22.98 18.75
N LEU A 108 8.37 23.85 18.50
CA LEU A 108 9.03 24.63 19.53
C LEU A 108 8.28 25.92 19.85
N ALA A 109 8.62 26.53 20.99
CA ALA A 109 8.11 27.83 21.40
C ALA A 109 8.54 28.91 20.41
N GLY A 110 7.70 29.14 19.39
CA GLY A 110 7.92 30.11 18.33
C GLY A 110 7.49 29.64 16.95
N ASP A 111 7.16 28.36 16.75
CA ASP A 111 6.55 27.90 15.51
C ASP A 111 5.10 28.35 15.40
N LYS A 112 4.66 28.62 14.16
CA LYS A 112 3.27 29.01 13.92
C LYS A 112 2.45 27.79 13.60
N ILE A 113 1.59 27.40 14.54
CA ILE A 113 0.54 26.40 14.27
C ILE A 113 -0.49 27.02 13.34
N ILE A 114 -0.71 26.39 12.18
CA ILE A 114 -1.65 26.83 11.14
C ILE A 114 -2.96 26.09 11.30
N LYS A 115 -2.86 24.76 11.43
CA LYS A 115 -4.01 23.88 11.54
C LYS A 115 -3.61 22.65 12.35
N THR A 116 -4.50 22.18 13.22
CA THR A 116 -4.38 20.87 13.84
C THR A 116 -5.49 20.00 13.29
N GLY A 117 -5.13 18.83 12.79
CA GLY A 117 -6.06 17.81 12.36
C GLY A 117 -6.11 16.67 13.37
N THR A 118 -7.31 16.13 13.57
CA THR A 118 -7.57 14.96 14.40
C THR A 118 -8.22 13.94 13.50
N LEU A 119 -7.68 12.72 13.44
CA LEU A 119 -8.33 11.64 12.71
C LEU A 119 -9.66 11.28 13.38
N LYS A 120 -10.66 10.86 12.60
CA LYS A 120 -12.05 10.72 13.05
C LYS A 120 -12.26 9.67 14.16
N ASN A 121 -11.28 8.82 14.47
CA ASN A 121 -11.41 7.73 15.44
C ASN A 121 -10.11 7.59 16.26
N THR A 122 -10.25 7.38 17.58
CA THR A 122 -9.16 7.18 18.55
C THR A 122 -8.47 5.82 18.41
N SER A 123 -8.90 4.98 17.46
CA SER A 123 -8.35 3.65 17.17
C SER A 123 -7.54 3.64 15.85
N LEU A 124 -7.22 4.83 15.33
CA LEU A 124 -6.40 5.02 14.14
C LEU A 124 -5.01 5.48 14.54
N ASP A 125 -4.00 4.71 14.17
CA ASP A 125 -2.61 5.00 14.44
C ASP A 125 -1.93 5.62 13.20
N LEU A 126 -1.04 6.59 13.45
CA LEU A 126 -0.21 7.24 12.44
C LEU A 126 1.22 6.76 12.59
N GLU A 127 1.73 6.06 11.58
CA GLU A 127 3.05 5.44 11.65
C GLU A 127 3.89 5.73 10.39
N ASP A 128 5.21 5.74 10.55
CA ASP A 128 6.15 5.64 9.44
C ASP A 128 6.07 4.22 8.88
N TYR A 129 5.69 4.10 7.60
CA TYR A 129 5.49 2.80 6.97
C TYR A 129 6.80 2.01 6.90
N ASN A 130 7.91 2.71 6.70
CA ASN A 130 9.21 2.10 6.45
C ASN A 130 9.96 1.78 7.75
N GLN A 131 9.45 2.24 8.91
CA GLN A 131 10.07 1.97 10.21
C GLN A 131 9.06 2.02 11.37
N THR A 132 8.86 0.89 12.03
CA THR A 132 7.93 0.73 13.17
C THR A 132 8.60 1.13 14.51
N VAL A 133 9.09 2.38 14.60
CA VAL A 133 9.65 2.93 15.84
C VAL A 133 8.80 4.11 16.29
N ALA A 134 8.24 4.02 17.51
CA ALA A 134 7.40 5.02 18.15
C ALA A 134 8.20 6.30 18.49
N LEU A 135 8.24 7.23 17.54
CA LEU A 135 8.88 8.54 17.66
C LEU A 135 8.05 9.57 16.91
N ALA A 136 8.05 10.82 17.37
CA ALA A 136 7.44 11.93 16.64
C ALA A 136 8.07 12.05 15.25
N LYS A 137 7.23 12.14 14.21
CA LYS A 137 7.66 12.23 12.82
C LYS A 137 7.29 13.58 12.24
N TYR A 138 8.07 14.08 11.30
CA TYR A 138 7.77 15.33 10.61
C TYR A 138 8.20 15.31 9.15
N PHE A 139 7.50 16.10 8.35
CA PHE A 139 7.81 16.30 6.94
C PHE A 139 7.65 17.79 6.61
N THR A 140 8.76 18.49 6.37
CA THR A 140 8.79 19.94 6.14
C THR A 140 9.29 20.28 4.74
N PHE A 141 8.51 21.06 4.02
CA PHE A 141 8.84 21.69 2.74
C PHE A 141 9.58 23.00 3.00
N GLN A 142 10.91 22.99 2.89
CA GLN A 142 11.73 24.22 2.91
C GLN A 142 11.59 25.02 1.61
N ALA A 143 11.46 24.30 0.49
CA ALA A 143 11.16 24.86 -0.82
C ALA A 143 10.28 23.89 -1.63
N GLU A 144 9.98 24.24 -2.89
CA GLU A 144 9.15 23.39 -3.76
C GLU A 144 9.70 21.98 -3.96
N ASN A 145 11.04 21.86 -4.01
CA ASN A 145 11.78 20.60 -4.24
C ASN A 145 12.80 20.32 -3.12
N GLU A 146 12.66 20.97 -1.96
CA GLU A 146 13.57 20.80 -0.82
C GLU A 146 12.75 20.42 0.40
N VAL A 147 12.98 19.21 0.91
CA VAL A 147 12.26 18.65 2.04
C VAL A 147 13.24 18.24 3.13
N VAL A 148 12.87 18.50 4.37
CA VAL A 148 13.57 18.00 5.55
C VAL A 148 12.61 17.11 6.33
N THR A 149 13.07 15.91 6.67
CA THR A 149 12.23 14.90 7.31
C THR A 149 13.06 13.91 8.12
N ASN A 150 12.45 13.29 9.13
CA ASN A 150 12.97 12.13 9.86
C ASN A 150 12.25 10.81 9.51
N PHE A 151 11.49 10.81 8.41
CA PHE A 151 10.96 9.58 7.82
C PHE A 151 12.12 8.77 7.23
N VAL A 152 12.03 7.45 7.37
CA VAL A 152 12.96 6.53 6.72
C VAL A 152 12.49 6.30 5.29
N SER A 153 13.40 6.35 4.31
CA SER A 153 13.10 5.98 2.92
C SER A 153 13.19 4.46 2.74
N ASP A 154 12.38 3.90 1.85
CA ASP A 154 12.50 2.49 1.45
C ASP A 154 13.72 2.25 0.51
N SER A 155 13.89 1.00 0.06
CA SER A 155 14.94 0.58 -0.89
C SER A 155 14.89 1.33 -2.22
N GLN A 156 13.75 1.94 -2.56
CA GLN A 156 13.53 2.77 -3.75
C GLN A 156 13.60 4.27 -3.45
N GLY A 157 13.97 4.68 -2.23
CA GLY A 157 14.08 6.08 -1.84
C GLY A 157 12.74 6.73 -1.47
N LYS A 158 11.62 6.00 -1.36
CA LYS A 158 10.30 6.59 -1.10
C LYS A 158 10.02 6.74 0.38
N TYR A 159 9.53 7.90 0.78
CA TYR A 159 8.99 8.18 2.11
C TYR A 159 7.49 7.85 2.13
N LYS A 160 7.09 6.95 3.02
CA LYS A 160 5.70 6.47 3.12
C LYS A 160 5.21 6.61 4.56
N MET A 161 3.95 7.00 4.73
CA MET A 161 3.28 6.99 6.02
C MET A 161 2.03 6.13 5.96
N SER A 162 1.56 5.65 7.11
CA SER A 162 0.34 4.88 7.20
C SER A 162 -0.67 5.45 8.20
N VAL A 163 -1.95 5.31 7.87
CA VAL A 163 -3.11 5.54 8.74
C VAL A 163 -3.73 4.18 9.00
N THR A 164 -3.50 3.60 10.17
CA THR A 164 -3.83 2.20 10.45
C THR A 164 -4.97 2.09 11.44
N TYR A 165 -6.04 1.39 11.08
CA TYR A 165 -7.01 0.82 12.01
C TYR A 165 -6.59 -0.59 12.40
N ASN A 166 -6.44 -0.85 13.69
CA ASN A 166 -6.13 -2.18 14.21
C ASN A 166 -7.26 -2.67 15.14
N PRO A 167 -8.08 -3.66 14.74
CA PRO A 167 -9.13 -4.21 15.60
C PRO A 167 -8.61 -5.22 16.63
N GLY A 168 -7.32 -5.57 16.61
CA GLY A 168 -6.75 -6.69 17.35
C GLY A 168 -6.83 -8.02 16.57
N THR A 169 -6.21 -9.08 17.12
CA THR A 169 -6.07 -10.38 16.44
C THR A 169 -7.42 -11.03 16.09
N GLY A 170 -7.55 -11.47 14.84
CA GLY A 170 -8.76 -12.12 14.32
C GLY A 170 -9.82 -11.17 13.75
N GLY A 171 -9.61 -9.86 13.84
CA GLY A 171 -10.42 -8.84 13.16
C GLY A 171 -9.76 -8.36 11.87
N GLU A 172 -10.56 -7.83 10.93
CA GLU A 172 -10.05 -7.17 9.73
C GLU A 172 -9.58 -5.74 10.05
N GLY A 173 -8.27 -5.53 9.99
CA GLY A 173 -7.64 -4.21 10.02
C GLY A 173 -7.69 -3.53 8.67
N TYR A 174 -7.59 -2.20 8.68
CA TYR A 174 -7.58 -1.39 7.47
C TYR A 174 -6.46 -0.38 7.59
N ARG A 175 -5.63 -0.21 6.56
CA ARG A 175 -4.51 0.72 6.56
C ARG A 175 -4.51 1.55 5.29
N GLY A 176 -4.54 2.88 5.42
CA GLY A 176 -4.24 3.80 4.33
C GLY A 176 -2.73 4.04 4.27
N ILE A 177 -2.16 4.08 3.07
CA ILE A 177 -0.74 4.37 2.84
C ILE A 177 -0.68 5.67 2.05
N ILE A 178 0.11 6.63 2.52
CA ILE A 178 0.39 7.88 1.81
C ILE A 178 1.86 7.88 1.44
N THR A 179 2.15 7.94 0.15
CA THR A 179 3.51 8.25 -0.31
C THR A 179 3.71 9.76 -0.21
N LEU A 180 4.74 10.19 0.53
CA LEU A 180 5.03 11.61 0.78
C LEU A 180 5.99 12.16 -0.29
N GLY A 181 6.97 11.36 -0.71
CA GLY A 181 7.94 11.73 -1.72
C GLY A 181 8.97 10.64 -2.00
N GLU A 182 9.87 10.91 -2.94
CA GLU A 182 10.95 10.03 -3.38
C GLU A 182 12.27 10.80 -3.34
N GLN A 183 13.28 10.21 -2.71
CA GLN A 183 14.63 10.73 -2.65
C GLN A 183 15.38 10.35 -3.92
N ALA A 184 15.83 11.36 -4.66
CA ALA A 184 16.66 11.19 -5.84
C ALA A 184 18.12 10.92 -5.47
N ALA A 185 18.89 10.43 -6.46
CA ALA A 185 20.31 10.11 -6.30
C ALA A 185 21.19 11.31 -5.89
N ASP A 186 20.73 12.54 -6.11
CA ASP A 186 21.40 13.78 -5.70
C ASP A 186 21.01 14.25 -4.27
N GLY A 187 20.14 13.50 -3.58
CA GLY A 187 19.64 13.82 -2.25
C GLY A 187 18.44 14.77 -2.23
N SER A 188 17.97 15.26 -3.40
CA SER A 188 16.72 16.02 -3.48
C SER A 188 15.50 15.11 -3.29
N VAL A 189 14.42 15.64 -2.73
CA VAL A 189 13.20 14.87 -2.48
C VAL A 189 12.08 15.38 -3.38
N PHE A 190 11.65 14.55 -4.32
CA PHE A 190 10.50 14.81 -5.16
C PHE A 190 9.21 14.48 -4.41
N VAL A 191 8.30 15.45 -4.36
CA VAL A 191 7.03 15.29 -3.62
C VAL A 191 6.01 14.55 -4.49
N SER A 192 5.89 13.24 -4.32
CA SER A 192 4.94 12.35 -5.01
C SER A 192 3.80 11.91 -4.08
N LEU A 193 2.76 12.73 -4.01
CA LEU A 193 1.63 12.53 -3.09
C LEU A 193 0.56 11.56 -3.64
N GLY A 194 0.67 10.28 -3.28
CA GLY A 194 -0.26 9.21 -3.65
C GLY A 194 -0.92 8.53 -2.43
N ILE A 195 -2.10 7.94 -2.64
CA ILE A 195 -2.84 7.16 -1.62
C ILE A 195 -3.06 5.74 -2.14
N GLY A 196 -2.83 4.76 -1.28
CA GLY A 196 -3.40 3.41 -1.38
C GLY A 196 -4.13 3.06 -0.09
N SER A 197 -5.06 2.10 -0.13
CA SER A 197 -5.64 1.53 1.09
C SER A 197 -5.67 0.01 1.01
N ILE A 198 -5.30 -0.64 2.11
CA ILE A 198 -5.17 -2.09 2.24
C ILE A 198 -6.08 -2.57 3.38
N GLY A 199 -6.77 -3.68 3.17
CA GLY A 199 -7.25 -4.50 4.29
C GLY A 199 -6.10 -5.38 4.75
N TYR A 200 -5.88 -5.52 6.05
CA TYR A 200 -4.88 -6.43 6.59
C TYR A 200 -5.47 -7.19 7.77
N THR A 201 -5.14 -8.47 7.89
CA THR A 201 -5.36 -9.16 9.16
C THR A 201 -4.12 -8.90 10.03
N PRO A 202 -4.25 -8.31 11.22
CA PRO A 202 -3.12 -8.10 12.10
C PRO A 202 -2.52 -9.47 12.47
N THR A 203 -1.40 -9.79 11.85
CA THR A 203 -0.56 -10.95 12.17
C THR A 203 0.49 -10.51 13.18
N CYS A 204 0.75 -11.32 14.21
CA CYS A 204 1.84 -11.02 15.14
C CYS A 204 3.16 -11.35 14.42
N SER A 205 3.78 -10.35 13.77
CA SER A 205 4.96 -10.56 12.93
C SER A 205 6.29 -10.22 13.60
N THR A 206 6.28 -9.58 14.78
CA THR A 206 7.53 -9.17 15.45
C THR A 206 7.84 -10.07 16.66
N GLN A 207 8.80 -10.99 16.47
CA GLN A 207 9.62 -11.41 17.60
C GLN A 207 10.32 -10.15 18.17
N ASN A 208 10.43 -10.06 19.49
CA ASN A 208 11.02 -8.94 20.25
C ASN A 208 10.15 -7.69 20.51
N GLN A 209 8.82 -7.82 20.54
CA GLN A 209 8.00 -6.78 21.19
C GLN A 209 8.31 -6.72 22.70
N ALA A 210 8.50 -5.51 23.23
CA ALA A 210 8.62 -5.28 24.65
C ALA A 210 7.33 -5.72 25.35
N CYS A 211 7.44 -6.63 26.33
CA CYS A 211 6.28 -7.09 27.07
C CYS A 211 6.51 -7.12 28.58
N ASP A 212 5.43 -6.89 29.30
CA ASP A 212 5.33 -6.97 30.75
C ASP A 212 5.01 -8.44 31.09
N GLY A 213 5.88 -9.08 31.88
CA GLY A 213 5.83 -10.51 32.21
C GLY A 213 4.59 -10.98 33.00
N SER A 214 3.55 -10.16 33.12
CA SER A 214 2.30 -10.50 33.77
C SER A 214 1.29 -11.24 32.88
N GLN A 215 1.44 -11.26 31.54
CA GLN A 215 0.53 -11.93 30.59
C GLN A 215 1.29 -12.49 29.35
N PRO A 216 0.79 -13.55 28.68
CA PRO A 216 1.37 -13.99 27.42
C PRO A 216 1.21 -12.91 26.33
N CYS A 217 2.29 -12.60 25.62
CA CYS A 217 2.29 -11.62 24.53
C CYS A 217 1.61 -12.19 23.27
N CYS A 218 1.39 -11.34 22.26
CA CYS A 218 0.65 -11.73 21.05
C CYS A 218 -0.69 -12.38 21.39
N PHE A 219 -1.45 -11.82 22.35
CA PHE A 219 -2.78 -12.31 22.73
C PHE A 219 -2.82 -13.81 23.06
N GLY A 220 -1.79 -14.34 23.72
CA GLY A 220 -1.72 -15.76 24.11
C GLY A 220 -0.96 -16.68 23.15
N GLN A 221 -0.48 -16.16 22.01
CA GLN A 221 0.27 -16.93 21.01
C GLN A 221 1.79 -16.89 21.22
N GLY A 222 2.29 -15.96 22.03
CA GLY A 222 3.72 -15.81 22.33
C GLY A 222 4.04 -15.96 23.82
N THR A 223 5.27 -16.34 24.10
CA THR A 223 5.84 -16.39 25.45
C THR A 223 6.66 -15.13 25.72
N CYS A 224 6.32 -14.43 26.81
CA CYS A 224 7.13 -13.34 27.34
C CYS A 224 8.29 -13.89 28.17
N THR A 225 9.51 -13.69 27.69
CA THR A 225 10.72 -14.10 28.41
C THR A 225 11.67 -12.92 28.46
N ALA A 226 12.12 -12.51 29.66
CA ALA A 226 13.02 -11.36 29.85
C ALA A 226 12.54 -10.05 29.17
N SER A 227 11.24 -9.75 29.25
CA SER A 227 10.58 -8.61 28.60
C SER A 227 10.56 -8.62 27.07
N ILE A 228 10.82 -9.78 26.47
CA ILE A 228 10.86 -9.99 25.03
C ILE A 228 9.79 -11.01 24.65
N CYS A 229 8.93 -10.64 23.70
CA CYS A 229 7.95 -11.56 23.13
C CYS A 229 8.58 -12.54 22.14
N THR A 230 8.37 -13.83 22.35
CA THR A 230 8.80 -14.91 21.44
C THR A 230 7.58 -15.70 20.97
N ILE A 231 7.37 -15.77 19.66
CA ILE A 231 6.30 -16.59 19.04
C ILE A 231 6.88 -17.92 18.52
N PRO A 232 6.16 -19.05 18.65
CA PRO A 232 6.51 -20.29 17.98
C PRO A 232 6.48 -20.07 16.46
N PRO A 233 7.38 -20.69 15.67
CA PRO A 233 7.38 -20.53 14.22
C PRO A 233 6.06 -21.04 13.63
N THR A 234 5.22 -20.12 13.16
CA THR A 234 4.08 -20.44 12.29
C THR A 234 4.57 -20.56 10.85
N ASN A 235 3.97 -21.49 10.11
CA ASN A 235 4.21 -21.92 8.71
C ASN A 235 4.97 -20.99 7.74
N PRO A 236 5.71 -21.57 6.75
CA PRO A 236 6.63 -20.86 5.87
C PRO A 236 5.94 -19.74 5.07
N PRO A 237 6.72 -18.78 4.56
CA PRO A 237 6.18 -17.61 3.88
C PRO A 237 5.22 -18.05 2.77
N GLN A 238 4.02 -17.48 2.80
CA GLN A 238 3.10 -17.50 1.68
C GLN A 238 3.92 -16.92 0.49
N THR A 239 4.27 -17.75 -0.48
CA THR A 239 4.97 -17.38 -1.71
C THR A 239 4.12 -17.72 -2.93
N SER A 240 3.86 -16.74 -3.77
CA SER A 240 3.16 -16.89 -5.04
C SER A 240 3.86 -17.96 -5.87
N CYS A 241 3.17 -18.92 -6.48
CA CYS A 241 3.84 -20.05 -7.15
C CYS A 241 3.12 -20.57 -8.41
N PHE A 242 3.82 -21.42 -9.16
CA PHE A 242 3.35 -22.12 -10.36
C PHE A 242 3.43 -23.64 -10.19
N PRO A 243 2.56 -24.44 -10.84
CA PRO A 243 2.65 -25.89 -10.80
C PRO A 243 3.84 -26.40 -11.64
N ALA A 244 4.21 -27.67 -11.44
CA ALA A 244 5.16 -28.35 -12.32
C ALA A 244 4.67 -28.33 -13.79
N GLY A 245 5.61 -28.22 -14.72
CA GLY A 245 5.35 -28.18 -16.17
C GLY A 245 5.10 -26.79 -16.74
N THR A 246 4.96 -25.75 -15.91
CA THR A 246 5.02 -24.35 -16.36
C THR A 246 6.39 -24.09 -16.98
N THR A 247 6.40 -23.55 -18.19
CA THR A 247 7.63 -23.27 -18.94
C THR A 247 8.15 -21.87 -18.62
N VAL A 248 9.46 -21.78 -18.39
CA VAL A 248 10.17 -20.51 -18.16
C VAL A 248 10.99 -20.18 -19.41
N LEU A 249 10.92 -18.93 -19.86
CA LEU A 249 11.70 -18.45 -20.99
C LEU A 249 13.15 -18.20 -20.57
N MET A 250 14.07 -18.96 -21.15
CA MET A 250 15.50 -18.88 -20.87
C MET A 250 16.15 -17.76 -21.68
N ALA A 251 17.28 -17.22 -21.22
CA ALA A 251 17.97 -16.11 -21.88
C ALA A 251 18.47 -16.41 -23.31
N ASP A 252 18.56 -17.69 -23.70
CA ASP A 252 18.84 -18.14 -25.07
C ASP A 252 17.56 -18.33 -25.91
N TYR A 253 16.41 -17.88 -25.40
CA TYR A 253 15.05 -18.03 -25.95
C TYR A 253 14.55 -19.47 -26.07
N SER A 254 15.23 -20.42 -25.42
CA SER A 254 14.70 -21.76 -25.20
C SER A 254 13.69 -21.78 -24.03
N TYR A 255 12.95 -22.88 -23.90
CA TYR A 255 12.04 -23.10 -22.78
C TYR A 255 12.57 -24.20 -21.88
N LYS A 256 12.45 -23.98 -20.58
CA LYS A 256 12.79 -24.97 -19.55
C LYS A 256 11.67 -25.01 -18.54
N ASN A 257 11.27 -26.21 -18.11
CA ASN A 257 10.23 -26.32 -17.10
C ASN A 257 10.72 -25.73 -15.76
N ILE A 258 9.80 -25.09 -15.04
CA ILE A 258 10.11 -24.39 -13.79
C ILE A 258 10.72 -25.31 -12.72
N GLU A 259 10.30 -26.58 -12.65
CA GLU A 259 10.85 -27.56 -11.72
C GLU A 259 12.30 -27.98 -12.04
N SER A 260 12.79 -27.65 -13.23
CA SER A 260 14.13 -27.99 -13.70
C SER A 260 15.10 -26.80 -13.68
N ILE A 261 14.62 -25.59 -13.36
CA ILE A 261 15.46 -24.40 -13.23
C ILE A 261 16.42 -24.56 -12.05
N GLN A 262 17.63 -24.03 -12.19
CA GLN A 262 18.67 -24.06 -11.15
C GLN A 262 19.15 -22.65 -10.82
N VAL A 263 19.58 -22.45 -9.57
CA VAL A 263 20.27 -21.20 -9.18
C VAL A 263 21.50 -21.01 -10.07
N GLY A 264 21.61 -19.83 -10.66
CA GLY A 264 22.64 -19.49 -11.63
C GLY A 264 22.24 -19.64 -13.10
N ASP A 265 21.07 -20.21 -13.40
CA ASP A 265 20.48 -20.14 -14.74
C ASP A 265 20.17 -18.68 -15.11
N TYR A 266 20.15 -18.40 -16.41
CA TYR A 266 19.75 -17.10 -16.95
C TYR A 266 18.39 -17.20 -17.63
N VAL A 267 17.44 -16.36 -17.21
CA VAL A 267 16.08 -16.28 -17.73
C VAL A 267 15.86 -14.93 -18.43
N VAL A 268 14.83 -14.87 -19.27
CA VAL A 268 14.35 -13.58 -19.79
C VAL A 268 13.49 -12.92 -18.72
N SER A 269 13.88 -11.70 -18.38
CA SER A 269 13.16 -10.76 -17.53
C SER A 269 12.73 -9.56 -18.36
N TYR A 270 11.93 -8.66 -17.79
CA TYR A 270 11.48 -7.45 -18.46
C TYR A 270 11.86 -6.20 -17.67
N ASP A 271 12.50 -5.24 -18.33
CA ASP A 271 12.75 -3.91 -17.78
C ASP A 271 11.57 -3.01 -18.12
N GLU A 272 10.75 -2.71 -17.10
CA GLU A 272 9.57 -1.85 -17.24
C GLU A 272 9.92 -0.41 -17.66
N VAL A 273 11.12 0.08 -17.32
CA VAL A 273 11.56 1.46 -17.64
C VAL A 273 11.98 1.55 -19.11
N SER A 274 12.81 0.62 -19.57
CA SER A 274 13.28 0.62 -20.96
C SER A 274 12.35 -0.11 -21.94
N GLN A 275 11.33 -0.80 -21.41
CA GLN A 275 10.36 -1.63 -22.14
C GLN A 275 11.04 -2.70 -23.01
N LYS A 276 12.02 -3.40 -22.44
CA LYS A 276 12.82 -4.40 -23.15
C LYS A 276 12.97 -5.68 -22.35
N GLU A 277 12.99 -6.78 -23.10
CA GLU A 277 13.45 -8.06 -22.58
C GLU A 277 14.95 -7.99 -22.28
N VAL A 278 15.33 -8.47 -21.10
CA VAL A 278 16.70 -8.44 -20.57
C VAL A 278 17.03 -9.80 -19.98
N ALA A 279 18.28 -10.24 -20.08
CA ALA A 279 18.73 -11.47 -19.43
C ALA A 279 18.99 -11.20 -17.95
N ALA A 280 18.41 -12.02 -17.07
CA ALA A 280 18.58 -11.92 -15.62
C ALA A 280 18.96 -13.27 -15.02
N LYS A 281 19.81 -13.26 -14.00
CA LYS A 281 20.27 -14.47 -13.32
C LYS A 281 19.31 -14.87 -12.21
N VAL A 282 19.04 -16.16 -12.09
CA VAL A 282 18.29 -16.74 -10.97
C VAL A 282 19.19 -16.81 -9.73
N LEU A 283 18.77 -16.15 -8.66
CA LEU A 283 19.50 -16.05 -7.40
C LEU A 283 18.94 -16.98 -6.32
N GLU A 284 17.62 -17.16 -6.27
CA GLU A 284 16.97 -18.04 -5.31
C GLU A 284 15.73 -18.72 -5.92
N LEU A 285 15.46 -19.96 -5.49
CA LEU A 285 14.31 -20.76 -5.89
C LEU A 285 13.48 -21.13 -4.66
N ALA A 286 12.15 -21.22 -4.83
CA ALA A 286 11.23 -21.72 -3.82
C ALA A 286 10.38 -22.86 -4.40
N SER A 287 10.07 -23.86 -3.58
CA SER A 287 9.23 -24.98 -3.98
C SER A 287 8.26 -25.42 -2.87
N PRO A 288 7.29 -24.58 -2.47
CA PRO A 288 6.30 -24.93 -1.46
C PRO A 288 5.19 -25.83 -2.01
N VAL A 289 4.51 -26.53 -1.13
CA VAL A 289 3.23 -27.19 -1.42
C VAL A 289 2.11 -26.19 -1.20
N ARG A 290 1.18 -26.09 -2.15
CA ARG A 290 0.05 -25.15 -2.13
C ARG A 290 -1.25 -25.90 -2.39
N GLU A 291 -2.35 -25.37 -1.86
CA GLU A 291 -3.67 -26.00 -1.93
C GLU A 291 -4.65 -25.26 -2.84
N HIS A 292 -4.34 -24.04 -3.26
CA HIS A 292 -5.22 -23.18 -4.03
C HIS A 292 -4.61 -22.85 -5.39
N MET A 293 -5.29 -23.28 -6.46
CA MET A 293 -4.81 -23.10 -7.82
C MET A 293 -5.88 -22.40 -8.67
N CYS A 294 -5.41 -21.61 -9.62
CA CYS A 294 -6.22 -20.98 -10.64
C CYS A 294 -5.59 -21.15 -12.03
N GLU A 295 -6.43 -21.13 -13.05
CA GLU A 295 -6.04 -21.15 -14.45
C GLU A 295 -6.65 -19.93 -15.14
N LEU A 296 -5.77 -19.08 -15.67
CA LEU A 296 -6.12 -18.00 -16.58
C LEU A 296 -6.20 -18.56 -18.00
N ILE A 297 -7.31 -18.33 -18.68
CA ILE A 297 -7.57 -18.86 -20.02
C ILE A 297 -7.74 -17.72 -21.01
N PHE A 298 -7.00 -17.82 -22.11
CA PHE A 298 -6.99 -16.93 -23.25
C PHE A 298 -7.53 -17.66 -24.50
N VAL A 299 -7.54 -17.01 -25.67
CA VAL A 299 -8.03 -17.63 -26.92
C VAL A 299 -7.24 -18.90 -27.27
N ASP A 300 -5.92 -18.84 -27.14
CA ASP A 300 -4.96 -19.82 -27.65
C ASP A 300 -3.86 -20.18 -26.63
N ALA A 301 -4.04 -19.79 -25.37
CA ALA A 301 -3.08 -20.00 -24.29
C ALA A 301 -3.79 -20.17 -22.94
N SER A 302 -3.09 -20.73 -21.96
CA SER A 302 -3.47 -20.69 -20.56
C SER A 302 -2.26 -20.59 -19.65
N LEU A 303 -2.46 -20.08 -18.44
CA LEU A 303 -1.44 -20.01 -17.39
C LEU A 303 -2.07 -20.52 -16.10
N LYS A 304 -1.39 -21.46 -15.42
CA LYS A 304 -1.80 -21.97 -14.11
C LYS A 304 -0.92 -21.39 -13.02
N LEU A 305 -1.52 -20.84 -11.98
CA LEU A 305 -0.85 -20.09 -10.91
C LEU A 305 -1.67 -20.19 -9.62
N THR A 306 -1.09 -19.81 -8.50
CA THR A 306 -1.85 -19.54 -7.28
C THR A 306 -2.67 -18.23 -7.41
N ASP A 307 -3.71 -18.03 -6.60
CA ASP A 307 -4.64 -16.89 -6.77
C ASP A 307 -3.98 -15.54 -6.48
N GLU A 308 -2.95 -15.53 -5.65
CA GLU A 308 -2.16 -14.37 -5.29
C GLU A 308 -1.03 -14.02 -6.27
N HIS A 309 -0.80 -14.81 -7.32
CA HIS A 309 0.32 -14.55 -8.22
C HIS A 309 0.07 -13.32 -9.12
N PRO A 310 0.95 -12.31 -9.13
CA PRO A 310 0.79 -11.12 -9.99
C PRO A 310 1.15 -11.39 -11.44
N VAL A 311 0.30 -10.92 -12.34
CA VAL A 311 0.53 -10.88 -13.79
C VAL A 311 0.56 -9.44 -14.28
N TYR A 312 1.39 -9.14 -15.28
CA TYR A 312 1.48 -7.80 -15.83
C TYR A 312 0.36 -7.53 -16.86
N THR A 313 -0.30 -6.38 -16.76
CA THR A 313 -1.37 -5.97 -17.67
C THR A 313 -1.12 -4.57 -18.23
N GLN A 314 -1.91 -4.13 -19.22
CA GLN A 314 -1.86 -2.75 -19.71
C GLN A 314 -2.11 -1.70 -18.62
N ALA A 315 -2.80 -2.08 -17.53
CA ALA A 315 -3.10 -1.21 -16.40
C ALA A 315 -2.15 -1.44 -15.20
N GLY A 316 -1.01 -2.11 -15.43
CA GLY A 316 -0.03 -2.47 -14.39
C GLY A 316 -0.27 -3.87 -13.83
N TRP A 317 0.28 -4.13 -12.64
CA TRP A 317 0.23 -5.43 -11.98
C TRP A 317 -1.17 -5.75 -11.46
N LYS A 318 -1.63 -6.97 -11.75
CA LYS A 318 -2.93 -7.49 -11.28
C LYS A 318 -2.82 -8.92 -10.80
N SER A 319 -3.65 -9.33 -9.86
CA SER A 319 -3.79 -10.72 -9.43
C SER A 319 -5.25 -11.09 -9.14
N ILE A 320 -5.55 -12.39 -9.06
CA ILE A 320 -6.90 -12.86 -8.74
C ILE A 320 -7.26 -12.50 -7.30
N ASN A 321 -6.27 -12.54 -6.40
CA ASN A 321 -6.39 -12.17 -5.00
C ASN A 321 -5.31 -11.15 -4.61
N PRO A 322 -5.53 -9.85 -4.91
CA PRO A 322 -4.59 -8.77 -4.61
C PRO A 322 -4.27 -8.66 -3.12
N GLU A 323 -5.23 -8.99 -2.25
CA GLU A 323 -5.03 -8.96 -0.80
C GLU A 323 -3.98 -9.96 -0.35
N LYS A 324 -4.03 -11.19 -0.88
CA LYS A 324 -2.99 -12.19 -0.62
C LYS A 324 -1.66 -11.79 -1.26
N THR A 325 -1.65 -11.25 -2.48
CA THR A 325 -0.41 -10.76 -3.10
C THR A 325 0.30 -9.77 -2.21
N ILE A 326 -0.45 -8.78 -1.70
CA ILE A 326 0.10 -7.72 -0.82
C ILE A 326 0.56 -8.30 0.51
N ALA A 327 -0.12 -9.33 1.03
CA ALA A 327 0.32 -10.02 2.24
C ALA A 327 1.63 -10.79 2.05
N GLU A 328 1.95 -11.20 0.83
CA GLU A 328 3.22 -11.84 0.48
C GLU A 328 4.32 -10.80 0.16
N ASN A 329 3.96 -9.77 -0.61
CA ASN A 329 4.84 -8.74 -1.10
C ASN A 329 4.10 -7.39 -1.17
N ASP A 330 4.38 -6.51 -0.21
CA ASP A 330 3.76 -5.20 -0.09
C ASP A 330 4.42 -4.11 -0.96
N GLU A 331 5.51 -4.45 -1.66
CA GLU A 331 6.20 -3.54 -2.59
C GLU A 331 5.51 -3.48 -3.97
N VAL A 332 4.75 -4.52 -4.34
CA VAL A 332 4.06 -4.61 -5.64
C VAL A 332 2.69 -3.93 -5.55
N VAL A 333 2.53 -2.83 -6.29
CA VAL A 333 1.24 -2.17 -6.46
C VAL A 333 0.36 -3.03 -7.37
N VAL A 334 -0.47 -3.86 -6.75
CA VAL A 334 -1.34 -4.81 -7.43
C VAL A 334 -2.81 -4.39 -7.32
N THR A 335 -3.58 -4.60 -8.38
CA THR A 335 -5.03 -4.40 -8.39
C THR A 335 -5.77 -5.66 -8.79
N GLN A 336 -7.10 -5.66 -8.64
CA GLN A 336 -7.92 -6.84 -8.95
C GLN A 336 -7.86 -7.18 -10.45
N LEU A 337 -7.50 -8.43 -10.75
CA LEU A 337 -7.61 -9.02 -12.07
C LEU A 337 -9.08 -9.31 -12.39
N THR A 338 -9.51 -8.86 -13.56
CA THR A 338 -10.89 -8.94 -14.04
C THR A 338 -10.93 -9.50 -15.46
N LEU A 339 -12.04 -10.17 -15.83
CA LEU A 339 -12.22 -10.65 -17.19
C LEU A 339 -12.23 -9.46 -18.17
N GLY A 340 -11.60 -9.63 -19.33
CA GLY A 340 -11.37 -8.58 -20.31
C GLY A 340 -10.05 -7.82 -20.15
N ASP A 341 -9.32 -8.03 -19.05
CA ASP A 341 -8.00 -7.44 -18.86
C ASP A 341 -7.01 -7.93 -19.93
N GLN A 342 -6.18 -7.01 -20.42
CA GLN A 342 -5.15 -7.25 -21.43
C GLN A 342 -3.83 -7.60 -20.73
N ILE A 343 -3.50 -8.89 -20.70
CA ILE A 343 -2.29 -9.43 -20.05
C ILE A 343 -1.12 -9.43 -21.02
N PHE A 344 0.06 -9.05 -20.52
CA PHE A 344 1.28 -8.93 -21.30
C PHE A 344 1.96 -10.30 -21.51
N PHE A 345 2.14 -10.64 -22.78
CA PHE A 345 2.89 -11.77 -23.26
C PHE A 345 4.21 -11.30 -23.88
N ARG A 346 5.14 -12.23 -24.08
CA ARG A 346 6.39 -12.00 -24.83
C ARG A 346 6.16 -11.27 -26.16
N GLU A 347 7.21 -10.65 -26.69
CA GLU A 347 7.17 -9.92 -27.97
C GLU A 347 6.19 -8.73 -27.97
N ALA A 348 5.92 -8.18 -26.77
CA ALA A 348 5.03 -7.06 -26.54
C ALA A 348 3.57 -7.28 -27.01
N VAL A 349 3.12 -8.53 -26.96
CA VAL A 349 1.75 -8.90 -27.31
C VAL A 349 0.85 -8.81 -26.08
N TYR A 350 -0.34 -8.26 -26.22
CA TYR A 350 -1.36 -8.31 -25.17
C TYR A 350 -2.47 -9.28 -25.56
N LYS A 351 -2.90 -10.13 -24.63
CA LYS A 351 -4.02 -11.06 -24.82
C LYS A 351 -5.10 -10.81 -23.78
N GLU A 352 -6.36 -10.87 -24.23
CA GLU A 352 -7.53 -10.68 -23.38
C GLU A 352 -7.78 -11.91 -22.50
N LEU A 353 -7.95 -11.69 -21.20
CA LEU A 353 -8.36 -12.72 -20.26
C LEU A 353 -9.84 -13.08 -20.44
N ILE A 354 -10.12 -14.29 -20.91
CA ILE A 354 -11.48 -14.74 -21.24
C ILE A 354 -12.14 -15.42 -20.04
N LYS A 355 -11.36 -16.18 -19.27
CA LYS A 355 -11.90 -16.99 -18.18
C LYS A 355 -10.86 -17.23 -17.09
N ILE A 356 -11.34 -17.34 -15.86
CA ILE A 356 -10.59 -17.77 -14.69
C ILE A 356 -11.28 -19.01 -14.12
N ASN A 357 -10.56 -20.11 -13.95
CA ASN A 357 -11.04 -21.30 -13.24
C ASN A 357 -10.16 -21.53 -12.01
N CYS A 358 -10.73 -21.53 -10.81
CA CYS A 358 -10.00 -21.84 -9.58
C CYS A 358 -10.50 -23.15 -8.96
N TRP A 359 -9.57 -23.91 -8.38
CA TRP A 359 -9.84 -25.16 -7.68
C TRP A 359 -8.95 -25.30 -6.45
N GLN A 360 -9.30 -26.26 -5.59
CA GLN A 360 -8.52 -26.60 -4.41
C GLN A 360 -7.91 -27.99 -4.62
N GLU A 361 -6.60 -28.08 -4.57
CA GLU A 361 -5.81 -29.29 -4.74
C GLU A 361 -4.42 -29.07 -4.14
N GLU A 362 -3.98 -30.00 -3.30
CA GLU A 362 -2.63 -29.98 -2.75
C GLU A 362 -1.63 -30.41 -3.83
N ILE A 363 -0.83 -29.46 -4.32
CA ILE A 363 0.12 -29.69 -5.40
C ILE A 363 1.49 -29.08 -5.06
N GLN A 364 2.55 -29.75 -5.49
CA GLN A 364 3.90 -29.19 -5.44
C GLN A 364 3.99 -28.02 -6.42
N THR A 365 4.41 -26.86 -5.91
CA THR A 365 4.57 -25.65 -6.72
C THR A 365 6.01 -25.15 -6.67
N TYR A 366 6.33 -24.20 -7.56
CA TYR A 366 7.66 -23.67 -7.79
C TYR A 366 7.59 -22.16 -8.03
N ASN A 367 8.63 -21.44 -7.63
CA ASN A 367 8.83 -20.04 -7.99
C ASN A 367 10.33 -19.70 -8.08
N LEU A 368 10.65 -18.72 -8.91
CA LEU A 368 11.94 -18.05 -8.94
C LEU A 368 11.92 -16.93 -7.90
N LYS A 369 12.23 -17.25 -6.63
CA LYS A 369 12.10 -16.34 -5.49
C LYS A 369 12.90 -15.05 -5.69
N GLU A 370 14.10 -15.13 -6.23
CA GLU A 370 14.93 -13.95 -6.51
C GLU A 370 15.53 -14.02 -7.91
N VAL A 371 15.31 -12.97 -8.71
CA VAL A 371 15.84 -12.78 -10.06
C VAL A 371 16.56 -11.44 -10.11
N GLU A 372 17.81 -11.46 -10.53
CA GLU A 372 18.71 -10.31 -10.47
C GLU A 372 18.12 -9.05 -11.14
N ASN A 373 18.15 -7.92 -10.42
CA ASN A 373 17.81 -6.55 -10.83
C ASN A 373 16.35 -6.23 -11.20
N TYR A 374 15.55 -7.19 -11.65
CA TYR A 374 14.29 -6.88 -12.34
C TYR A 374 13.05 -7.56 -11.76
N ASN A 375 13.20 -8.55 -10.86
CA ASN A 375 12.09 -9.18 -10.14
C ASN A 375 10.95 -9.75 -11.03
N THR A 376 11.21 -9.99 -12.30
CA THR A 376 10.22 -10.51 -13.25
C THR A 376 10.80 -11.66 -14.07
N PHE A 377 9.92 -12.48 -14.62
CA PHE A 377 10.26 -13.51 -15.60
C PHE A 377 9.03 -13.87 -16.43
N PHE A 378 9.23 -14.65 -17.50
CA PHE A 378 8.13 -15.14 -18.32
C PHE A 378 7.79 -16.59 -17.97
N ALA A 379 6.55 -16.83 -17.58
CA ALA A 379 5.96 -18.14 -17.29
C ALA A 379 4.86 -18.44 -18.33
N ASP A 380 5.01 -19.53 -19.09
CA ASP A 380 4.16 -19.85 -20.25
C ASP A 380 3.88 -18.62 -21.14
N ASP A 381 4.96 -17.89 -21.44
CA ASP A 381 5.00 -16.64 -22.21
C ASP A 381 4.33 -15.41 -21.59
N VAL A 382 3.80 -15.51 -20.37
CA VAL A 382 3.20 -14.40 -19.62
C VAL A 382 4.23 -13.75 -18.71
N LEU A 383 4.29 -12.42 -18.67
CA LEU A 383 5.13 -11.70 -17.72
C LEU A 383 4.54 -11.74 -16.31
N VAL A 384 5.32 -12.28 -15.38
CA VAL A 384 4.95 -12.49 -13.99
C VAL A 384 6.00 -11.88 -13.06
N HIS A 385 5.57 -11.57 -11.83
CA HIS A 385 6.46 -11.04 -10.79
C HIS A 385 7.03 -12.21 -9.95
N ASN A 386 8.26 -12.10 -9.45
CA ASN A 386 8.78 -13.06 -8.47
C ASN A 386 8.11 -12.90 -7.09
N ALA A 387 8.14 -13.94 -6.26
CA ALA A 387 7.73 -13.77 -4.86
C ALA A 387 8.90 -13.18 -4.08
N SER A 388 8.87 -11.88 -3.76
CA SER A 388 9.69 -11.40 -2.66
C SER A 388 9.00 -11.82 -1.36
N ALA A 389 9.67 -12.67 -0.58
CA ALA A 389 9.37 -12.70 0.85
C ALA A 389 10.03 -11.46 1.47
N PRO A 390 9.51 -10.90 2.57
CA PRO A 390 10.25 -9.92 3.34
C PRO A 390 11.60 -10.56 3.69
N SER A 391 12.70 -9.95 3.26
CA SER A 391 13.98 -10.29 3.84
C SER A 391 13.88 -9.96 5.33
N CYS A 392 13.81 -10.98 6.18
CA CYS A 392 14.22 -10.82 7.56
C CYS A 392 15.71 -10.50 7.48
N GLY A 393 16.04 -9.21 7.48
CA GLY A 393 17.39 -8.71 7.42
C GLY A 393 18.25 -9.46 8.42
N GLY A 394 19.26 -10.15 7.90
CA GLY A 394 20.40 -10.52 8.71
C GLY A 394 20.96 -9.23 9.29
N SER A 395 20.91 -9.13 10.62
CA SER A 395 21.72 -8.18 11.36
C SER A 395 23.18 -8.41 10.95
N THR A 396 23.70 -7.55 10.08
CA THR A 396 25.14 -7.32 10.05
C THR A 396 25.50 -6.68 11.38
N ASP A 397 25.96 -7.50 12.32
CA ASP A 397 26.59 -7.02 13.53
C ASP A 397 27.79 -6.14 13.15
N PRO A 398 27.88 -4.89 13.64
CA PRO A 398 29.12 -4.15 13.64
C PRO A 398 29.92 -4.59 14.87
N VAL A 399 30.87 -5.51 14.71
CA VAL A 399 31.94 -5.66 15.70
C VAL A 399 33.25 -5.21 15.09
N GLY A 400 33.51 -3.91 15.23
CA GLY A 400 34.87 -3.40 15.22
C GLY A 400 35.55 -3.70 16.55
N GLY A 401 36.82 -4.11 16.49
CA GLY A 401 37.81 -3.68 17.47
C GLY A 401 38.56 -4.75 18.28
N ILE A 402 39.81 -4.99 17.86
CA ILE A 402 41.05 -5.07 18.66
C ILE A 402 41.03 -5.99 19.91
N PHE A 403 41.78 -7.10 19.84
CA PHE A 403 42.96 -7.39 20.67
C PHE A 403 43.84 -8.44 19.98
#